data_AF-A0A955P771-F1
#
_entry.id   AF-A0A955P771-F1
#
_cell.length_a   1.000
_cell.length_b   1.000
_cell.length_c   1.000
_cell.angle_alpha   90.00
_cell.angle_beta   90.00
_cell.angle_gamma   90.00
#
_symmetry.space_group_name_H-M   'P 1'
#
loop_
_entity.id
_entity.type
_entity.pdbx_description
1 polymer ?
#
loop_
_entity_poly.entity_id
_entity_poly.type
_entity_poly.pdbx_seq_one_letter_code
_entity_poly.pdbx_strand_id
1 'polypeptide(L)'
;MSSCQYCIIKGCQRARHVVKFLGCVVLFVLAVNSATSSDPTSIYQQGPFADLACDYFARFHRDPNAEPKDDETALTETWCIAVHRNADSIAGVMAQDLVDFLKEVMHLSLIVETCDAEPPRPCIFLTHATGTRPEFSISVEGNFVEVHGESPEGLRDGVVKLVDLMGFRQAPYLKHGRQNYTPRLALRVGAVPFGGSYRDAVFMGYNGVILSPTVDTRNGSPVDFMELSTSRALPEWTKYQNPDLLADIVKASEEAGRYNLKRFAMLRMWKALPKDDPVYVAHPEIRGALVHHLIHEKPWGYVACTEAPLVREYLKETMAGIAQALHLDGAAIIIGGEEFQHCFMRAAGVEPGHTNCLRCEALGADTVV
;
A
#
# COMPACT_ATOMS: atom_id res chain seq x y z
N MET A 1 -12.92 -4.94 -38.70
CA MET A 1 -11.64 -5.18 -38.00
C MET A 1 -11.28 -3.90 -37.29
N SER A 2 -11.26 -3.96 -35.96
CA SER A 2 -11.42 -2.85 -35.02
C SER A 2 -10.19 -1.96 -34.93
N SER A 3 -10.42 -0.66 -35.10
CA SER A 3 -9.52 0.44 -34.80
C SER A 3 -9.40 0.65 -33.29
N CYS A 4 -8.18 0.57 -32.75
CA CYS A 4 -7.86 0.95 -31.38
C CYS A 4 -7.51 2.46 -31.37
N GLN A 5 -8.33 3.27 -30.70
CA GLN A 5 -8.12 4.71 -30.54
C GLN A 5 -7.17 4.98 -29.36
N TYR A 6 -6.03 5.60 -29.65
CA TYR A 6 -5.19 6.25 -28.65
C TYR A 6 -5.84 7.58 -28.22
N CYS A 7 -6.12 7.73 -26.93
CA CYS A 7 -6.61 8.99 -26.36
C CYS A 7 -5.41 9.84 -25.92
N ILE A 8 -5.01 10.78 -26.78
CA ILE A 8 -4.06 11.85 -26.47
C ILE A 8 -4.87 13.04 -25.95
N ILE A 9 -4.75 13.37 -24.67
CA ILE A 9 -5.35 14.60 -24.12
C ILE A 9 -4.47 15.78 -24.51
N LYS A 10 -4.84 16.47 -25.59
CA LYS A 10 -4.33 17.81 -25.92
C LYS A 10 -5.06 18.85 -25.09
N GLY A 11 -4.29 19.61 -24.32
CA GLY A 11 -4.76 20.75 -23.53
C GLY A 11 -5.38 21.85 -24.40
N CYS A 12 -6.62 22.21 -24.08
CA CYS A 12 -7.30 23.36 -24.67
C CYS A 12 -7.09 24.58 -23.77
N GLN A 13 -6.46 25.61 -24.31
CA GLN A 13 -6.33 26.93 -23.69
C GLN A 13 -7.67 27.68 -23.73
N ARG A 14 -7.87 28.50 -22.68
CA ARG A 14 -8.85 29.61 -22.50
C ARG A 14 -10.25 29.24 -21.97
N ALA A 15 -10.42 29.50 -20.67
CA ALA A 15 -11.48 30.38 -20.20
C ALA A 15 -11.05 31.00 -18.86
N ARG A 16 -10.98 32.34 -18.83
CA ARG A 16 -10.78 33.14 -17.61
C ARG A 16 -12.09 33.15 -16.84
N HIS A 17 -12.15 32.52 -15.66
CA HIS A 17 -13.03 32.97 -14.59
C HIS A 17 -12.34 32.77 -13.26
N VAL A 18 -12.14 33.90 -12.58
CA VAL A 18 -11.66 34.01 -11.21
C VAL A 18 -12.72 33.41 -10.30
N VAL A 19 -12.43 32.24 -9.73
CA VAL A 19 -13.14 31.75 -8.54
C VAL A 19 -12.08 31.65 -7.44
N LYS A 20 -12.19 32.55 -6.46
CA LYS A 20 -11.42 32.50 -5.22
C LYS A 20 -11.87 31.25 -4.46
N PHE A 21 -11.13 30.16 -4.57
CA PHE A 21 -11.24 29.02 -3.66
C PHE A 21 -10.22 29.22 -2.53
N LEU A 22 -10.73 29.73 -1.41
CA LEU A 22 -10.08 29.67 -0.11
C LEU A 22 -10.46 28.29 0.46
N GLY A 23 -9.54 27.33 0.41
CA GLY A 23 -9.84 25.95 0.82
C GLY A 23 -8.58 25.16 1.12
N CYS A 24 -8.16 25.21 2.40
CA CYS A 24 -7.34 24.24 3.11
C CYS A 24 -6.14 23.63 2.38
N VAL A 25 -5.13 24.47 2.16
CA VAL A 25 -3.75 24.00 2.29
C VAL A 25 -3.39 24.14 3.77
N VAL A 26 -3.56 23.08 4.56
CA VAL A 26 -2.87 22.96 5.85
C VAL A 26 -1.41 22.65 5.49
N LEU A 27 -0.70 23.71 5.12
CA LEU A 27 0.73 23.69 4.92
C LEU A 27 1.33 23.47 6.30
N PHE A 28 2.14 22.42 6.43
CA PHE A 28 3.08 22.21 7.52
C PHE A 28 3.94 23.48 7.67
N VAL A 29 3.55 24.36 8.59
CA VAL A 29 4.38 25.43 9.12
C VAL A 29 4.40 25.24 10.62
N LEU A 30 5.13 24.20 11.05
CA LEU A 30 5.65 24.12 12.41
C LEU A 30 7.13 24.46 12.37
N ALA A 31 7.42 25.66 12.87
CA ALA A 31 8.67 26.13 13.45
C ALA A 31 9.97 25.42 13.02
N VAL A 32 10.57 25.90 11.93
CA VAL A 32 12.02 25.80 11.73
C VAL A 32 12.67 26.80 12.68
N ASN A 33 12.95 26.39 13.91
CA ASN A 33 13.86 27.08 14.83
C ASN A 33 14.29 26.16 15.98
N SER A 34 15.19 25.22 15.70
CA SER A 34 16.36 24.92 16.55
C SER A 34 17.19 23.82 15.90
N ALA A 35 18.48 24.07 15.76
CA ALA A 35 19.46 23.08 15.34
C ALA A 35 19.61 21.98 16.41
N THR A 36 19.04 20.81 16.17
CA THR A 36 19.47 19.52 16.74
C THR A 36 19.21 18.41 15.72
N SER A 37 20.14 17.48 15.62
CA SER A 37 20.11 16.28 14.77
C SER A 37 19.09 15.24 15.25
N SER A 38 17.84 15.66 15.53
CA SER A 38 16.79 14.72 15.94
C SER A 38 16.24 14.01 14.70
N ASP A 39 16.27 12.68 14.75
CA ASP A 39 15.59 11.77 13.83
C ASP A 39 14.17 12.30 13.52
N PRO A 40 13.81 12.51 12.23
CA PRO A 40 12.48 12.97 11.82
C PRO A 40 11.34 12.14 12.43
N THR A 41 11.58 10.86 12.68
CA THR A 41 10.62 9.96 13.36
C THR A 41 10.34 10.43 14.79
N SER A 42 11.37 10.82 15.53
CA SER A 42 11.24 11.33 16.90
C SER A 42 10.48 12.65 16.94
N ILE A 43 10.73 13.55 15.98
CA ILE A 43 9.99 14.83 15.88
C ILE A 43 8.51 14.54 15.61
N TYR A 44 8.21 13.61 14.70
CA TYR A 44 6.85 13.24 14.37
C TYR A 44 6.10 12.66 15.57
N GLN A 45 6.73 11.73 16.29
CA GLN A 45 6.15 11.07 17.48
C GLN A 45 5.87 12.05 18.63
N GLN A 46 6.59 13.18 18.71
CA GLN A 46 6.33 14.21 19.71
C GLN A 46 5.17 15.15 19.31
N GLY A 47 4.66 15.05 18.09
CA GLY A 47 3.56 15.87 17.62
C GLY A 47 2.24 15.51 18.32
N PRO A 48 1.39 16.49 18.67
CA PRO A 48 0.11 16.24 19.34
C PRO A 48 -0.94 15.52 18.46
N PHE A 49 -0.59 15.26 17.19
CA PHE A 49 -1.43 14.57 16.22
C PHE A 49 -0.81 13.27 15.72
N ALA A 50 0.32 12.84 16.31
CA ALA A 50 1.02 11.61 15.89
C ALA A 50 0.08 10.40 16.01
N ASP A 51 -0.64 10.30 17.12
CA ASP A 51 -1.56 9.19 17.38
C ASP A 51 -2.67 9.09 16.33
N LEU A 52 -3.22 10.23 15.86
CA LEU A 52 -4.27 10.23 14.82
C LEU A 52 -3.80 9.69 13.46
N ALA A 53 -2.49 9.76 13.23
CA ALA A 53 -1.87 9.31 12.00
C ALA A 53 -1.35 7.87 12.10
N CYS A 54 -0.81 7.49 13.26
CA CYS A 54 -0.24 6.17 13.52
C CYS A 54 -1.29 5.12 13.90
N ASP A 55 -2.40 5.54 14.52
CA ASP A 55 -3.47 4.65 14.97
C ASP A 55 -4.82 5.12 14.44
N TYR A 56 -5.46 4.27 13.63
CA TYR A 56 -6.78 4.57 13.07
C TYR A 56 -7.83 4.76 14.17
N PHE A 57 -7.75 4.01 15.28
CA PHE A 57 -8.77 4.05 16.33
C PHE A 57 -8.75 5.34 17.13
N ALA A 58 -7.59 5.99 17.26
CA ALA A 58 -7.45 7.30 17.91
C ALA A 58 -8.29 8.41 17.24
N ARG A 59 -8.82 8.19 16.04
CA ARG A 59 -9.71 9.12 15.33
C ARG A 59 -11.14 9.13 15.86
N PHE A 60 -11.51 8.14 16.66
CA PHE A 60 -12.83 8.03 17.25
C PHE A 60 -12.81 8.32 18.74
N HIS A 61 -13.97 8.71 19.27
CA HIS A 61 -14.19 8.84 20.70
C HIS A 61 -15.64 8.46 21.02
N ARG A 62 -15.85 7.88 22.19
CA ARG A 62 -17.19 7.60 22.71
C ARG A 62 -17.81 8.85 23.32
N ASP A 63 -19.06 9.14 22.96
CA ASP A 63 -19.91 10.10 23.65
C ASP A 63 -20.54 9.41 24.88
N PRO A 64 -20.18 9.81 26.11
CA PRO A 64 -20.72 9.19 27.32
C PRO A 64 -22.20 9.48 27.55
N ASN A 65 -22.78 10.47 26.85
CA ASN A 65 -24.18 10.86 26.99
C ASN A 65 -25.05 10.30 25.86
N ALA A 66 -24.49 9.55 24.93
CA ALA A 66 -25.26 8.90 23.89
C ALA A 66 -26.21 7.88 24.51
N GLU A 67 -27.47 7.89 24.07
CA GLU A 67 -28.47 6.87 24.40
C GLU A 67 -28.84 6.08 23.13
N PRO A 68 -29.16 4.78 23.24
CA PRO A 68 -29.63 4.00 22.11
C PRO A 68 -31.05 4.43 21.73
N LYS A 69 -31.34 4.47 20.43
CA LYS A 69 -32.70 4.70 19.92
C LYS A 69 -33.52 3.40 19.97
N ASP A 70 -34.84 3.52 19.84
CA ASP A 70 -35.78 2.39 19.80
C ASP A 70 -35.45 1.36 18.71
N ASP A 71 -34.80 1.80 17.62
CA ASP A 71 -34.37 0.97 16.49
C ASP A 71 -32.88 0.62 16.53
N GLU A 72 -32.22 0.75 17.68
CA GLU A 72 -30.82 0.42 17.89
C GLU A 72 -30.64 -0.69 18.95
N THR A 73 -29.68 -1.58 18.69
CA THR A 73 -29.13 -2.53 19.66
C THR A 73 -27.95 -1.89 20.37
N ALA A 74 -27.94 -1.93 21.70
CA ALA A 74 -26.79 -1.53 22.49
C ALA A 74 -25.90 -2.72 22.85
N LEU A 75 -24.63 -2.67 22.46
CA LEU A 75 -23.65 -3.64 22.93
C LEU A 75 -23.29 -3.35 24.40
N THR A 76 -23.11 -4.41 25.18
CA THR A 76 -22.79 -4.35 26.61
C THR A 76 -21.74 -5.41 26.95
N GLU A 77 -21.23 -5.40 28.18
CA GLU A 77 -20.25 -6.39 28.69
C GLU A 77 -20.78 -7.84 28.71
N THR A 78 -22.09 -8.08 28.50
CA THR A 78 -22.63 -9.44 28.41
C THR A 78 -22.45 -10.06 27.01
N TRP A 79 -22.05 -9.25 26.03
CA TRP A 79 -21.83 -9.70 24.66
C TRP A 79 -20.52 -10.46 24.51
N CYS A 80 -20.39 -11.20 23.41
CA CYS A 80 -19.11 -11.71 22.93
C CYS A 80 -18.94 -11.48 21.44
N ILE A 81 -17.73 -11.71 20.94
CA ILE A 81 -17.46 -11.85 19.52
C ILE A 81 -17.25 -13.33 19.25
N ALA A 82 -18.12 -13.93 18.44
CA ALA A 82 -18.03 -15.33 18.05
C ALA A 82 -17.47 -15.44 16.63
N VAL A 83 -16.48 -16.30 16.45
CA VAL A 83 -15.88 -16.64 15.15
C VAL A 83 -16.25 -18.07 14.83
N HIS A 84 -16.76 -18.30 13.61
CA HIS A 84 -17.08 -19.66 13.18
C HIS A 84 -15.81 -20.54 13.12
N ARG A 85 -15.85 -21.79 13.60
CA ARG A 85 -14.67 -22.67 13.72
C ARG A 85 -13.93 -22.90 12.41
N ASN A 86 -14.66 -22.97 11.31
CA ASN A 86 -14.10 -23.17 9.98
C ASN A 86 -13.83 -21.86 9.23
N ALA A 87 -13.88 -20.72 9.91
CA ALA A 87 -13.52 -19.45 9.31
C ALA A 87 -12.02 -19.40 9.01
N ASP A 88 -11.66 -18.64 8.00
CA ASP A 88 -10.29 -18.29 7.66
C ASP A 88 -9.62 -17.57 8.83
N SER A 89 -8.30 -17.72 8.94
CA SER A 89 -7.48 -17.11 10.00
C SER A 89 -7.70 -15.61 10.17
N ILE A 90 -8.03 -14.90 9.08
CA ILE A 90 -8.32 -13.46 9.14
C ILE A 90 -9.52 -13.12 10.03
N ALA A 91 -10.50 -14.01 10.17
CA ALA A 91 -11.65 -13.79 11.04
C ALA A 91 -11.21 -13.64 12.50
N GLY A 92 -10.22 -14.43 12.94
CA GLY A 92 -9.63 -14.32 14.28
C GLY A 92 -8.84 -13.03 14.48
N VAL A 93 -8.08 -12.59 13.45
CA VAL A 93 -7.36 -11.31 13.47
C VAL A 93 -8.35 -10.15 13.61
N MET A 94 -9.37 -10.10 12.75
CA MET A 94 -10.37 -9.04 12.77
C MET A 94 -11.26 -9.07 14.02
N ALA A 95 -11.53 -10.24 14.59
CA ALA A 95 -12.20 -10.34 15.89
C ALA A 95 -11.38 -9.67 16.99
N GLN A 96 -10.06 -9.89 17.01
CA GLN A 96 -9.18 -9.28 18.00
C GLN A 96 -9.09 -7.76 17.82
N ASP A 97 -8.94 -7.27 16.59
CA ASP A 97 -8.94 -5.82 16.35
C ASP A 97 -10.28 -5.16 16.75
N LEU A 98 -11.40 -5.88 16.57
CA LEU A 98 -12.71 -5.41 17.02
C LEU A 98 -12.81 -5.39 18.55
N VAL A 99 -12.22 -6.36 19.27
CA VAL A 99 -12.09 -6.30 20.74
C VAL A 99 -11.26 -5.08 21.14
N ASP A 100 -10.12 -4.85 20.49
CA ASP A 100 -9.23 -3.74 20.82
C ASP A 100 -9.95 -2.40 20.62
N PHE A 101 -10.66 -2.22 19.49
CA PHE A 101 -11.51 -1.04 19.25
C PHE A 101 -12.57 -0.86 20.34
N LEU A 102 -13.33 -1.92 20.65
CA LEU A 102 -14.40 -1.86 21.63
C LEU A 102 -13.86 -1.52 23.02
N LYS A 103 -12.69 -2.05 23.38
CA LYS A 103 -12.05 -1.79 24.66
C LYS A 103 -11.49 -0.37 24.74
N GLU A 104 -10.70 0.03 23.75
CA GLU A 104 -9.94 1.29 23.76
C GLU A 104 -10.83 2.51 23.49
N VAL A 105 -11.75 2.39 22.53
CA VAL A 105 -12.61 3.51 22.10
C VAL A 105 -13.97 3.44 22.77
N MET A 106 -14.59 2.26 22.83
CA MET A 106 -15.95 2.11 23.34
C MET A 106 -16.02 1.75 24.82
N HIS A 107 -14.89 1.51 25.49
CA HIS A 107 -14.83 1.09 26.90
C HIS A 107 -15.70 -0.14 27.20
N LEU A 108 -15.66 -1.15 26.32
CA LEU A 108 -16.33 -2.45 26.46
C LEU A 108 -15.31 -3.59 26.34
N SER A 109 -15.26 -4.48 27.32
CA SER A 109 -14.33 -5.60 27.38
C SER A 109 -15.00 -6.91 26.96
N LEU A 110 -15.09 -7.14 25.65
CA LEU A 110 -15.64 -8.39 25.12
C LEU A 110 -14.57 -9.48 24.98
N ILE A 111 -15.01 -10.73 24.99
CA ILE A 111 -14.17 -11.90 24.71
C ILE A 111 -14.42 -12.42 23.30
N VAL A 112 -13.38 -13.01 22.68
CA VAL A 112 -13.49 -13.77 21.44
C VAL A 112 -13.71 -15.25 21.76
N GLU A 113 -14.69 -15.86 21.11
CA GLU A 113 -14.95 -17.30 21.19
C GLU A 113 -15.01 -17.93 19.81
N THR A 114 -14.65 -19.21 19.75
CA THR A 114 -14.81 -20.02 18.54
C THR A 114 -16.03 -20.93 18.69
N CYS A 115 -16.95 -20.88 17.73
CA CYS A 115 -18.21 -21.62 17.78
C CYS A 115 -18.50 -22.32 16.44
N ASP A 116 -19.27 -23.41 16.48
CA ASP A 116 -19.71 -24.12 15.27
C ASP A 116 -21.03 -23.57 14.71
N ALA A 117 -21.77 -22.83 15.53
CA ALA A 117 -23.05 -22.22 15.21
C ALA A 117 -23.23 -20.92 16.01
N GLU A 118 -24.33 -20.21 15.73
CA GLU A 118 -24.75 -19.03 16.49
C GLU A 118 -24.80 -19.33 18.00
N PRO A 119 -24.10 -18.56 18.84
CA PRO A 119 -24.18 -18.68 20.29
C PRO A 119 -25.58 -18.35 20.83
N PRO A 120 -26.08 -19.06 21.87
CA PRO A 120 -27.38 -18.80 22.48
C PRO A 120 -27.39 -17.58 23.42
N ARG A 121 -26.52 -16.59 23.18
CA ARG A 121 -26.31 -15.40 24.02
C ARG A 121 -26.00 -14.19 23.14
N PRO A 122 -26.08 -12.95 23.68
CA PRO A 122 -25.81 -11.78 22.88
C PRO A 122 -24.42 -11.84 22.24
N CYS A 123 -24.33 -11.71 20.92
CA CYS A 123 -23.06 -11.87 20.23
C CYS A 123 -22.97 -11.13 18.89
N ILE A 124 -21.74 -10.75 18.57
CA ILE A 124 -21.33 -10.39 17.21
C ILE A 124 -20.76 -11.66 16.58
N PHE A 125 -21.45 -12.23 15.60
CA PHE A 125 -21.03 -13.44 14.91
C PHE A 125 -20.37 -13.13 13.57
N LEU A 126 -19.11 -13.54 13.45
CA LEU A 126 -18.26 -13.31 12.29
C LEU A 126 -18.20 -14.57 11.42
N THR A 127 -18.73 -14.49 10.21
CA THR A 127 -18.78 -15.61 9.27
C THR A 127 -18.41 -15.17 7.86
N HIS A 128 -18.01 -16.13 7.02
CA HIS A 128 -17.87 -15.88 5.60
C HIS A 128 -18.14 -17.14 4.78
N ALA A 129 -18.50 -16.94 3.52
CA ALA A 129 -18.52 -17.98 2.50
C ALA A 129 -17.09 -18.26 1.97
N THR A 130 -16.95 -19.33 1.19
CA THR A 130 -15.70 -19.69 0.51
C THR A 130 -15.55 -19.04 -0.87
N GLY A 131 -16.36 -18.02 -1.16
CA GLY A 131 -16.31 -17.28 -2.42
C GLY A 131 -15.11 -16.35 -2.51
N THR A 132 -15.04 -15.61 -3.62
CA THR A 132 -13.93 -14.67 -3.92
C THR A 132 -14.42 -13.22 -4.09
N ARG A 133 -15.72 -12.98 -3.88
CA ARG A 133 -16.32 -11.65 -4.04
C ARG A 133 -16.11 -10.86 -2.75
N PRO A 134 -15.68 -9.60 -2.81
CA PRO A 134 -15.44 -8.77 -1.63
C PRO A 134 -16.73 -8.17 -1.05
N GLU A 135 -17.88 -8.76 -1.39
CA GLU A 135 -19.20 -8.35 -0.93
C GLU A 135 -19.40 -8.83 0.51
N PHE A 136 -20.17 -8.08 1.29
CA PHE A 136 -20.49 -8.47 2.65
C PHE A 136 -21.84 -7.90 3.10
N SER A 137 -22.35 -8.42 4.19
CA SER A 137 -23.56 -7.90 4.83
C SER A 137 -23.39 -7.80 6.34
N ILE A 138 -24.09 -6.83 6.92
CA ILE A 138 -24.24 -6.66 8.36
C ILE A 138 -25.73 -6.76 8.67
N SER A 139 -26.11 -7.68 9.54
CA SER A 139 -27.48 -7.86 10.02
C SER A 139 -27.52 -7.65 11.52
N VAL A 140 -28.47 -6.85 12.01
CA VAL A 140 -28.63 -6.56 13.44
C VAL A 140 -30.07 -6.85 13.83
N GLU A 141 -30.26 -7.79 14.75
CA GLU A 141 -31.57 -8.20 15.25
C GLU A 141 -31.51 -8.51 16.75
N GLY A 142 -32.08 -7.61 17.57
CA GLY A 142 -32.19 -7.80 19.01
C GLY A 142 -30.83 -7.97 19.68
N ASN A 143 -30.53 -9.19 20.13
CA ASN A 143 -29.26 -9.50 20.79
C ASN A 143 -28.24 -10.15 19.84
N PHE A 144 -28.43 -10.04 18.54
CA PHE A 144 -27.59 -10.70 17.56
C PHE A 144 -27.12 -9.72 16.47
N VAL A 145 -25.81 -9.73 16.22
CA VAL A 145 -25.19 -8.99 15.12
C VAL A 145 -24.43 -10.00 14.27
N GLU A 146 -24.81 -10.15 13.01
CA GLU A 146 -24.06 -10.97 12.06
C GLU A 146 -23.25 -10.07 11.13
N VAL A 147 -21.95 -10.35 11.01
CA VAL A 147 -21.11 -9.84 9.92
C VAL A 147 -20.75 -11.02 9.03
N HIS A 148 -21.32 -11.03 7.82
CA HIS A 148 -21.13 -12.09 6.85
C HIS A 148 -20.40 -11.58 5.61
N GLY A 149 -19.23 -12.14 5.30
CA GLY A 149 -18.52 -11.91 4.04
C GLY A 149 -18.81 -12.97 2.97
N GLU A 150 -18.90 -12.58 1.71
CA GLU A 150 -18.91 -13.54 0.58
C GLU A 150 -17.54 -14.18 0.32
N SER A 151 -16.50 -13.64 0.97
CA SER A 151 -15.13 -14.15 1.04
C SER A 151 -14.48 -13.73 2.38
N PRO A 152 -13.30 -14.27 2.74
CA PRO A 152 -12.53 -13.80 3.88
C PRO A 152 -12.25 -12.28 3.85
N GLU A 153 -11.95 -11.73 2.67
CA GLU A 153 -11.74 -10.29 2.46
C GLU A 153 -13.03 -9.49 2.64
N GLY A 154 -14.17 -10.04 2.20
CA GLY A 154 -15.49 -9.44 2.46
C GLY A 154 -15.78 -9.33 3.96
N LEU A 155 -15.45 -10.36 4.74
CA LEU A 155 -15.61 -10.32 6.20
C LEU A 155 -14.71 -9.25 6.83
N ARG A 156 -13.45 -9.16 6.41
CA ARG A 156 -12.54 -8.08 6.85
C ARG A 156 -13.16 -6.71 6.62
N ASP A 157 -13.61 -6.44 5.39
CA ASP A 157 -14.23 -5.16 5.03
C ASP A 157 -15.54 -4.93 5.81
N GLY A 158 -16.27 -6.00 6.16
CA GLY A 158 -17.45 -5.97 7.03
C GLY A 158 -17.14 -5.55 8.46
N VAL A 159 -16.06 -6.06 9.06
CA VAL A 159 -15.62 -5.66 10.40
C VAL A 159 -15.15 -4.21 10.40
N VAL A 160 -14.40 -3.78 9.37
CA VAL A 160 -14.03 -2.35 9.19
C VAL A 160 -15.29 -1.48 9.16
N LYS A 161 -16.30 -1.89 8.40
CA LYS A 161 -17.57 -1.15 8.33
C LYS A 161 -18.31 -1.12 9.67
N LEU A 162 -18.28 -2.22 10.43
CA LEU A 162 -18.89 -2.29 11.76
C LEU A 162 -18.22 -1.30 12.73
N VAL A 163 -16.89 -1.22 12.71
CA VAL A 163 -16.11 -0.22 13.47
C VAL A 163 -16.52 1.20 13.07
N ASP A 164 -16.58 1.51 11.78
CA ASP A 164 -17.02 2.83 11.30
C ASP A 164 -18.44 3.18 11.80
N LEU A 165 -19.37 2.21 11.78
CA LEU A 165 -20.75 2.45 12.23
C LEU A 165 -20.78 2.89 13.70
N MET A 166 -20.05 2.21 14.58
CA MET A 166 -19.97 2.58 16.00
C MET A 166 -19.14 3.83 16.24
N GLY A 167 -18.00 3.96 15.53
CA GLY A 167 -17.08 5.08 15.63
C GLY A 167 -17.73 6.41 15.24
N PHE A 168 -18.42 6.46 14.09
CA PHE A 168 -19.17 7.66 13.68
C PHE A 168 -20.43 7.91 14.50
N ARG A 169 -21.05 6.85 15.03
CA ARG A 169 -22.15 6.97 16.01
C ARG A 169 -21.66 7.46 17.38
N GLN A 170 -20.34 7.41 17.61
CA GLN A 170 -19.67 7.69 18.87
C GLN A 170 -20.21 6.86 20.05
N ALA A 171 -20.77 5.70 19.77
CA ALA A 171 -21.34 4.81 20.76
C ALA A 171 -21.42 3.40 20.19
N PRO A 172 -21.39 2.35 21.04
CA PRO A 172 -21.49 0.97 20.60
C PRO A 172 -22.95 0.55 20.34
N TYR A 173 -23.65 1.38 19.54
CA TYR A 173 -25.06 1.23 19.21
C TYR A 173 -25.20 0.97 17.71
N LEU A 174 -25.98 -0.05 17.36
CA LEU A 174 -26.12 -0.52 15.99
C LEU A 174 -27.58 -0.53 15.58
N LYS A 175 -27.90 0.10 14.46
CA LYS A 175 -29.26 0.16 13.93
C LYS A 175 -29.74 -1.23 13.48
N HIS A 176 -30.97 -1.59 13.85
CA HIS A 176 -31.63 -2.82 13.42
C HIS A 176 -31.79 -2.91 11.90
N GLY A 177 -31.79 -4.15 11.40
CA GLY A 177 -32.00 -4.49 10.00
C GLY A 177 -30.77 -5.05 9.32
N ARG A 178 -30.90 -5.31 8.02
CA ARG A 178 -29.84 -5.87 7.18
C ARG A 178 -29.35 -4.87 6.15
N GLN A 179 -28.04 -4.75 6.03
CA GLN A 179 -27.37 -3.92 5.04
C GLN A 179 -26.41 -4.77 4.23
N ASN A 180 -26.48 -4.66 2.90
CA ASN A 180 -25.57 -5.34 1.98
C ASN A 180 -24.64 -4.32 1.35
N TYR A 181 -23.37 -4.68 1.21
CA TYR A 181 -22.31 -3.80 0.75
C TYR A 181 -21.55 -4.43 -0.42
N THR A 182 -21.28 -3.60 -1.43
CA THR A 182 -20.48 -3.97 -2.61
C THR A 182 -19.45 -2.88 -2.84
N PRO A 183 -18.14 -3.18 -2.72
CA PRO A 183 -17.10 -2.20 -3.02
C PRO A 183 -17.14 -1.78 -4.50
N ARG A 184 -17.07 -0.47 -4.76
CA ARG A 184 -17.03 0.07 -6.14
C ARG A 184 -15.73 -0.22 -6.87
N LEU A 185 -14.63 -0.31 -6.11
CA LEU A 185 -13.30 -0.60 -6.63
C LEU A 185 -12.86 -1.97 -6.11
N ALA A 186 -12.58 -2.89 -7.03
CA ALA A 186 -12.10 -4.22 -6.70
C ALA A 186 -10.69 -4.21 -6.07
N LEU A 187 -9.90 -3.18 -6.38
CA LEU A 187 -8.56 -2.98 -5.86
C LEU A 187 -8.42 -1.56 -5.32
N ARG A 188 -7.96 -1.45 -4.08
CA ARG A 188 -7.75 -0.21 -3.34
C ARG A 188 -6.39 -0.32 -2.68
N VAL A 189 -5.36 0.10 -3.41
CA VAL A 189 -3.97 0.07 -2.92
C VAL A 189 -3.68 1.35 -2.16
N GLY A 190 -3.14 1.20 -0.95
CA GLY A 190 -2.65 2.30 -0.13
C GLY A 190 -1.20 2.11 0.29
N ALA A 191 -0.72 3.04 1.10
CA ALA A 191 0.50 2.88 1.87
C ALA A 191 0.16 2.79 3.36
N VAL A 192 1.01 2.12 4.13
CA VAL A 192 0.91 2.16 5.60
C VAL A 192 1.17 3.60 6.05
N PRO A 193 0.31 4.20 6.90
CA PRO A 193 0.56 5.53 7.45
C PRO A 193 1.92 5.61 8.13
N PHE A 194 2.55 6.78 8.13
CA PHE A 194 3.86 6.94 8.77
C PHE A 194 3.76 6.62 10.26
N GLY A 195 4.57 5.67 10.75
CA GLY A 195 4.52 5.18 12.13
C GLY A 195 3.32 4.26 12.47
N GLY A 196 2.43 3.99 11.50
CA GLY A 196 1.31 3.08 11.67
C GLY A 196 1.64 1.65 11.27
N SER A 197 0.58 0.83 11.16
CA SER A 197 0.65 -0.60 10.90
C SER A 197 -0.26 -1.04 9.75
N TYR A 198 -0.17 -2.31 9.35
CA TYR A 198 -1.09 -2.88 8.36
C TYR A 198 -2.54 -2.94 8.84
N ARG A 199 -2.78 -2.96 10.16
CA ARG A 199 -4.11 -2.76 10.76
C ARG A 199 -4.70 -1.43 10.29
N ASP A 200 -3.93 -0.36 10.40
CA ASP A 200 -4.38 0.99 10.05
C ASP A 200 -4.66 1.12 8.56
N ALA A 201 -3.85 0.48 7.71
CA ALA A 201 -4.13 0.41 6.28
C ALA A 201 -5.47 -0.30 5.97
N VAL A 202 -5.76 -1.41 6.65
CA VAL A 202 -7.05 -2.13 6.52
C VAL A 202 -8.22 -1.25 6.93
N PHE A 203 -8.15 -0.60 8.09
CA PHE A 203 -9.23 0.23 8.59
C PHE A 203 -9.39 1.55 7.80
N MET A 204 -8.36 2.01 7.10
CA MET A 204 -8.49 3.05 6.06
C MET A 204 -9.23 2.57 4.79
N GLY A 205 -9.61 1.29 4.73
CA GLY A 205 -10.40 0.69 3.66
C GLY A 205 -9.58 0.10 2.52
N TYR A 206 -8.26 -0.01 2.67
CA TYR A 206 -7.40 -0.62 1.66
C TYR A 206 -7.51 -2.14 1.68
N ASN A 207 -7.48 -2.75 0.50
CA ASN A 207 -7.37 -4.21 0.33
C ASN A 207 -6.07 -4.63 -0.36
N GLY A 208 -5.18 -3.67 -0.59
CA GLY A 208 -3.81 -3.90 -0.99
C GLY A 208 -2.91 -2.78 -0.48
N VAL A 209 -1.61 -3.07 -0.42
CA VAL A 209 -0.61 -2.17 0.14
C VAL A 209 0.66 -2.17 -0.70
N ILE A 210 1.30 -1.00 -0.78
CA ILE A 210 2.67 -0.88 -1.26
C ILE A 210 3.59 -1.25 -0.10
N LEU A 211 4.30 -2.37 -0.26
CA LEU A 211 5.37 -2.79 0.64
C LEU A 211 6.52 -1.79 0.54
N SER A 212 6.87 -1.23 1.69
CA SER A 212 7.98 -0.32 1.88
C SER A 212 8.69 -0.75 3.15
N PRO A 213 10.02 -0.60 3.26
CA PRO A 213 10.69 -0.73 4.54
C PRO A 213 10.03 0.23 5.53
N THR A 214 9.48 -0.32 6.62
CA THR A 214 8.73 0.41 7.65
C THR A 214 9.65 1.20 8.60
N VAL A 215 10.96 0.98 8.52
CA VAL A 215 11.93 1.44 9.52
C VAL A 215 12.56 2.79 9.18
N ASP A 216 12.37 3.33 7.96
CA ASP A 216 13.04 4.57 7.56
C ASP A 216 12.13 5.54 6.77
N THR A 217 11.51 6.47 7.51
CA THR A 217 10.98 7.81 7.11
C THR A 217 10.14 8.01 5.85
N ARG A 218 9.88 6.96 5.04
CA ARG A 218 9.40 7.10 3.66
C ARG A 218 8.46 5.97 3.24
N ASN A 219 7.40 5.74 4.01
CA ASN A 219 6.32 4.84 3.61
C ASN A 219 5.78 5.21 2.22
N GLY A 220 5.73 4.24 1.31
CA GLY A 220 5.28 4.41 -0.07
C GLY A 220 6.34 4.98 -1.03
N SER A 221 7.60 5.11 -0.61
CA SER A 221 8.69 5.41 -1.54
C SER A 221 9.12 4.16 -2.33
N PRO A 222 9.62 4.33 -3.56
CA PRO A 222 10.14 3.20 -4.32
C PRO A 222 11.37 2.60 -3.66
N VAL A 223 11.42 1.28 -3.65
CA VAL A 223 12.58 0.52 -3.19
C VAL A 223 13.52 0.26 -4.36
N ASP A 224 14.83 0.32 -4.11
CA ASP A 224 15.82 0.09 -5.15
C ASP A 224 15.84 -1.38 -5.59
N PHE A 225 15.58 -1.59 -6.88
CA PHE A 225 15.51 -2.89 -7.52
C PHE A 225 16.82 -3.66 -7.43
N MET A 226 17.96 -2.96 -7.45
CA MET A 226 19.28 -3.60 -7.34
C MET A 226 19.56 -4.05 -5.91
N GLU A 227 19.08 -3.30 -4.91
CA GLU A 227 19.20 -3.67 -3.49
C GLU A 227 18.37 -4.91 -3.14
N LEU A 228 17.20 -5.08 -3.76
CA LEU A 228 16.37 -6.27 -3.56
C LEU A 228 16.77 -7.48 -4.40
N SER A 229 17.76 -7.33 -5.28
CA SER A 229 18.12 -8.37 -6.23
C SER A 229 18.80 -9.57 -5.56
N THR A 230 18.41 -10.77 -5.99
CA THR A 230 19.10 -12.04 -5.69
C THR A 230 19.70 -12.67 -6.96
N SER A 231 19.62 -11.98 -8.10
CA SER A 231 20.12 -12.45 -9.40
C SER A 231 21.64 -12.63 -9.36
N ARG A 232 22.12 -13.63 -10.11
CA ARG A 232 23.55 -13.90 -10.31
C ARG A 232 24.01 -13.63 -11.74
N ALA A 233 23.11 -13.21 -12.63
CA ALA A 233 23.42 -12.94 -14.04
C ALA A 233 24.51 -11.86 -14.22
N LEU A 234 24.59 -10.88 -13.32
CA LEU A 234 25.62 -9.84 -13.30
C LEU A 234 26.35 -9.84 -11.95
N PRO A 235 27.39 -10.67 -11.77
CA PRO A 235 28.10 -10.81 -10.51
C PRO A 235 28.68 -9.50 -9.97
N GLU A 236 29.08 -8.58 -10.86
CA GLU A 236 29.62 -7.26 -10.53
C GLU A 236 28.60 -6.37 -9.79
N TRP A 237 27.30 -6.69 -9.90
CA TRP A 237 26.22 -5.98 -9.23
C TRP A 237 25.85 -6.57 -7.86
N THR A 238 26.45 -7.70 -7.46
CA THR A 238 26.25 -8.28 -6.11
C THR A 238 26.58 -7.27 -5.01
N LYS A 239 27.54 -6.38 -5.24
CA LYS A 239 27.92 -5.29 -4.31
C LYS A 239 26.79 -4.28 -4.00
N TYR A 240 25.73 -4.27 -4.81
CA TYR A 240 24.58 -3.40 -4.62
C TYR A 240 23.42 -4.09 -3.92
N GLN A 241 23.46 -5.41 -3.76
CA GLN A 241 22.41 -6.15 -3.08
C GLN A 241 22.43 -5.84 -1.58
N ASN A 242 21.25 -5.75 -0.99
CA ASN A 242 21.03 -5.52 0.43
C ASN A 242 20.11 -6.62 0.99
N PRO A 243 20.68 -7.75 1.42
CA PRO A 243 19.88 -8.88 1.92
C PRO A 243 19.09 -8.54 3.19
N ASP A 244 19.59 -7.62 4.02
CA ASP A 244 18.91 -7.18 5.24
C ASP A 244 17.64 -6.39 4.88
N LEU A 245 17.73 -5.47 3.91
CA LEU A 245 16.56 -4.76 3.39
C LEU A 245 15.53 -5.72 2.80
N LEU A 246 15.95 -6.72 2.02
CA LEU A 246 15.04 -7.72 1.49
C LEU A 246 14.36 -8.49 2.64
N ALA A 247 15.11 -8.90 3.66
CA ALA A 247 14.58 -9.60 4.83
C ALA A 247 13.56 -8.76 5.60
N ASP A 248 13.78 -7.45 5.72
CA ASP A 248 12.83 -6.54 6.38
C ASP A 248 11.53 -6.38 5.57
N ILE A 249 11.61 -6.30 4.25
CA ILE A 249 10.41 -6.25 3.40
C ILE A 249 9.68 -7.60 3.38
N VAL A 250 10.39 -8.74 3.51
CA VAL A 250 9.76 -10.05 3.69
C VAL A 250 8.91 -10.07 4.97
N LYS A 251 9.44 -9.60 6.10
CA LYS A 251 8.64 -9.47 7.34
C LYS A 251 7.42 -8.58 7.13
N ALA A 252 7.59 -7.44 6.46
CA ALA A 252 6.50 -6.54 6.14
C ALA A 252 5.43 -7.20 5.24
N SER A 253 5.85 -8.05 4.28
CA SER A 253 4.96 -8.85 3.45
C SER A 253 4.18 -9.89 4.26
N GLU A 254 4.83 -10.57 5.20
CA GLU A 254 4.19 -11.54 6.09
C GLU A 254 3.13 -10.86 6.98
N GLU A 255 3.45 -9.70 7.54
CA GLU A 255 2.51 -8.90 8.33
C GLU A 255 1.30 -8.46 7.50
N ALA A 256 1.51 -7.97 6.28
CA ALA A 256 0.42 -7.64 5.36
C ALA A 256 -0.43 -8.88 5.02
N GLY A 257 0.22 -10.03 4.86
CA GLY A 257 -0.42 -11.32 4.60
C GLY A 257 -1.37 -11.77 5.70
N ARG A 258 -1.10 -11.45 6.97
CA ARG A 258 -2.02 -11.75 8.10
C ARG A 258 -3.40 -11.11 7.95
N TYR A 259 -3.49 -10.03 7.16
CA TYR A 259 -4.73 -9.32 6.86
C TYR A 259 -5.29 -9.62 5.46
N ASN A 260 -4.75 -10.64 4.77
CA ASN A 260 -5.05 -10.93 3.38
C ASN A 260 -5.01 -9.67 2.49
N LEU A 261 -4.04 -8.78 2.75
CA LEU A 261 -3.81 -7.62 1.89
C LEU A 261 -3.07 -8.07 0.64
N LYS A 262 -3.51 -7.57 -0.52
CA LYS A 262 -2.73 -7.69 -1.75
C LYS A 262 -1.44 -6.91 -1.62
N ARG A 263 -0.33 -7.49 -2.05
CA ARG A 263 1.02 -6.96 -1.83
C ARG A 263 1.61 -6.45 -3.13
N PHE A 264 1.93 -5.17 -3.14
CA PHE A 264 2.56 -4.51 -4.28
C PHE A 264 3.93 -3.99 -3.86
N ALA A 265 4.90 -3.97 -4.77
CA ALA A 265 6.16 -3.26 -4.56
C ALA A 265 6.23 -2.08 -5.52
N MET A 266 6.60 -0.90 -5.02
CA MET A 266 6.98 0.22 -5.88
C MET A 266 8.49 0.14 -6.09
N LEU A 267 8.92 -0.07 -7.34
CA LEU A 267 10.30 -0.43 -7.67
C LEU A 267 10.94 0.70 -8.49
N ARG A 268 12.17 1.06 -8.11
CA ARG A 268 13.02 1.97 -8.89
C ARG A 268 14.32 1.28 -9.27
N MET A 269 14.87 1.63 -10.43
CA MET A 269 16.22 1.26 -10.84
C MET A 269 16.86 2.49 -11.47
N TRP A 270 17.36 3.40 -10.64
CA TRP A 270 17.95 4.64 -11.12
C TRP A 270 19.44 4.69 -10.78
N LYS A 271 20.25 3.98 -11.57
CA LYS A 271 21.70 3.90 -11.35
C LYS A 271 22.48 4.07 -12.65
N ALA A 272 23.04 5.26 -12.84
CA ALA A 272 24.03 5.49 -13.89
C ALA A 272 25.43 5.17 -13.35
N LEU A 273 26.20 4.41 -14.12
CA LEU A 273 27.54 3.96 -13.76
C LEU A 273 28.60 4.62 -14.65
N PRO A 274 29.82 4.87 -14.16
CA PRO A 274 30.89 5.40 -14.98
C PRO A 274 31.27 4.40 -16.09
N LYS A 275 31.88 4.91 -17.17
CA LYS A 275 32.20 4.11 -18.37
C LYS A 275 33.08 2.89 -18.08
N ASP A 276 33.93 3.03 -17.07
CA ASP A 276 34.92 2.07 -16.58
C ASP A 276 34.46 1.31 -15.33
N ASP A 277 33.17 1.36 -14.96
CA ASP A 277 32.63 0.49 -13.91
C ASP A 277 32.93 -0.98 -14.24
N PRO A 278 33.29 -1.82 -13.26
CA PRO A 278 33.60 -3.23 -13.48
C PRO A 278 32.59 -3.97 -14.35
N VAL A 279 31.29 -3.66 -14.22
CA VAL A 279 30.25 -4.31 -15.04
C VAL A 279 30.43 -4.03 -16.54
N TYR A 280 30.85 -2.82 -16.93
CA TYR A 280 31.07 -2.46 -18.34
C TYR A 280 32.45 -2.82 -18.85
N VAL A 281 33.40 -3.06 -17.94
CA VAL A 281 34.70 -3.66 -18.30
C VAL A 281 34.51 -5.13 -18.62
N ALA A 282 33.74 -5.86 -17.80
CA ALA A 282 33.42 -7.27 -18.02
C ALA A 282 32.44 -7.48 -19.19
N HIS A 283 31.43 -6.61 -19.31
CA HIS A 283 30.33 -6.70 -20.27
C HIS A 283 30.14 -5.37 -21.03
N PRO A 284 31.04 -4.99 -21.94
CA PRO A 284 30.93 -3.73 -22.68
C PRO A 284 29.66 -3.64 -23.54
N GLU A 285 29.09 -4.77 -23.95
CA GLU A 285 27.90 -4.89 -24.79
C GLU A 285 26.57 -4.55 -24.10
N ILE A 286 26.54 -4.54 -22.76
CA ILE A 286 25.34 -4.18 -21.98
C ILE A 286 25.25 -2.68 -21.70
N ARG A 287 26.30 -1.90 -22.01
CA ARG A 287 26.31 -0.46 -21.78
C ARG A 287 25.26 0.22 -22.65
N GLY A 288 24.31 0.87 -21.98
CA GLY A 288 23.23 1.62 -22.61
C GLY A 288 23.61 3.06 -22.87
N ALA A 289 22.60 3.93 -22.78
CA ALA A 289 22.77 5.33 -23.07
C ALA A 289 23.62 6.05 -22.02
N LEU A 290 24.40 7.05 -22.44
CA LEU A 290 24.92 8.08 -21.53
C LEU A 290 23.74 9.00 -21.18
N VAL A 291 23.47 9.21 -19.89
CA VAL A 291 22.28 9.94 -19.41
C VAL A 291 22.63 11.10 -18.50
N HIS A 292 21.72 12.07 -18.41
CA HIS A 292 21.74 13.13 -17.42
C HIS A 292 20.97 12.72 -16.16
N HIS A 293 21.46 13.09 -14.97
CA HIS A 293 20.62 13.05 -13.76
C HIS A 293 19.56 14.13 -13.86
N LEU A 294 19.95 15.40 -14.03
CA LEU A 294 19.06 16.49 -14.47
C LEU A 294 19.55 17.04 -15.82
N ILE A 295 18.63 17.35 -16.75
CA ILE A 295 18.97 17.71 -18.15
C ILE A 295 19.95 18.91 -18.25
N HIS A 296 19.98 19.79 -17.25
CA HIS A 296 20.87 20.96 -17.21
C HIS A 296 22.26 20.68 -16.61
N GLU A 297 22.50 19.47 -16.12
CA GLU A 297 23.77 19.05 -15.52
C GLU A 297 24.66 18.31 -16.51
N LYS A 298 25.93 18.10 -16.13
CA LYS A 298 26.82 17.22 -16.89
C LYS A 298 26.25 15.78 -16.90
N PRO A 299 26.52 15.00 -17.96
CA PRO A 299 26.11 13.60 -18.00
C PRO A 299 26.62 12.85 -16.76
N TRP A 300 25.71 12.12 -16.12
CA TRP A 300 25.95 11.49 -14.83
C TRP A 300 26.66 10.14 -14.97
N GLY A 301 26.35 9.40 -16.04
CA GLY A 301 26.94 8.10 -16.32
C GLY A 301 26.15 7.36 -17.38
N TYR A 302 26.48 6.09 -17.59
CA TYR A 302 25.77 5.20 -18.49
C TYR A 302 24.75 4.37 -17.72
N VAL A 303 23.56 4.21 -18.28
CA VAL A 303 22.58 3.21 -17.80
C VAL A 303 22.88 1.85 -18.41
N ALA A 304 22.42 0.77 -17.78
CA ALA A 304 22.43 -0.54 -18.42
C ALA A 304 21.33 -0.60 -19.50
N CYS A 305 21.66 -1.15 -20.68
CA CYS A 305 20.71 -1.30 -21.76
C CYS A 305 19.71 -2.41 -21.43
N THR A 306 18.46 -2.05 -21.14
CA THR A 306 17.37 -3.01 -20.82
C THR A 306 17.03 -3.96 -21.96
N GLU A 307 17.48 -3.67 -23.18
CA GLU A 307 17.35 -4.56 -24.35
C GLU A 307 18.57 -5.47 -24.57
N ALA A 308 19.64 -5.33 -23.78
CA ALA A 308 20.76 -6.27 -23.84
C ALA A 308 20.34 -7.60 -23.18
N PRO A 309 20.60 -8.76 -23.82
CA PRO A 309 20.12 -10.05 -23.32
C PRO A 309 20.49 -10.35 -21.86
N LEU A 310 21.73 -10.06 -21.46
CA LEU A 310 22.20 -10.28 -20.09
C LEU A 310 21.52 -9.37 -19.05
N VAL A 311 21.17 -8.14 -19.43
CA VAL A 311 20.41 -7.24 -18.56
C VAL A 311 18.96 -7.70 -18.45
N ARG A 312 18.35 -8.21 -19.53
CA ARG A 312 17.01 -8.80 -19.48
C ARG A 312 16.96 -10.04 -18.59
N GLU A 313 18.01 -10.86 -18.63
CA GLU A 313 18.16 -12.01 -17.74
C GLU A 313 18.24 -11.56 -16.27
N TYR A 314 19.10 -10.59 -15.96
CA TYR A 314 19.17 -9.99 -14.62
C TYR A 314 17.80 -9.47 -14.16
N LEU A 315 17.12 -8.65 -14.97
CA LEU A 315 15.80 -8.09 -14.63
C LEU A 315 14.76 -9.18 -14.36
N LYS A 316 14.76 -10.23 -15.19
CA LYS A 316 13.85 -11.37 -15.04
C LYS A 316 14.13 -12.15 -13.76
N GLU A 317 15.39 -12.48 -13.49
CA GLU A 317 15.78 -13.19 -12.27
C GLU A 317 15.46 -12.38 -11.02
N THR A 318 15.78 -11.09 -11.02
CA THR A 318 15.48 -10.20 -9.90
C THR A 318 13.99 -10.09 -9.65
N MET A 319 13.18 -9.83 -10.69
CA MET A 319 11.74 -9.71 -10.53
C MET A 319 11.11 -11.04 -10.07
N ALA A 320 11.57 -12.17 -10.59
CA ALA A 320 11.12 -13.49 -10.14
C ALA A 320 11.46 -13.73 -8.66
N GLY A 321 12.69 -13.40 -8.25
CA GLY A 321 13.15 -13.52 -6.87
C GLY A 321 12.35 -12.64 -5.91
N ILE A 322 12.14 -11.37 -6.26
CA ILE A 322 11.34 -10.44 -5.46
C ILE A 322 9.87 -10.90 -5.38
N ALA A 323 9.24 -11.25 -6.51
CA ALA A 323 7.86 -11.71 -6.53
C ALA A 323 7.64 -12.96 -5.69
N GLN A 324 8.60 -13.90 -5.73
CA GLN A 324 8.57 -15.12 -4.92
C GLN A 324 8.77 -14.81 -3.44
N ALA A 325 9.81 -14.07 -3.08
CA ALA A 325 10.16 -13.78 -1.69
C ALA A 325 9.08 -12.96 -0.98
N LEU A 326 8.48 -11.99 -1.68
CA LEU A 326 7.49 -11.08 -1.12
C LEU A 326 6.05 -11.51 -1.40
N HIS A 327 5.81 -12.62 -2.10
CA HIS A 327 4.48 -13.07 -2.53
C HIS A 327 3.65 -11.95 -3.19
N LEU A 328 4.25 -11.23 -4.14
CA LEU A 328 3.62 -10.06 -4.75
C LEU A 328 2.40 -10.40 -5.60
N ASP A 329 1.37 -9.57 -5.49
CA ASP A 329 0.22 -9.51 -6.38
C ASP A 329 0.46 -8.57 -7.57
N GLY A 330 1.48 -7.71 -7.49
CA GLY A 330 1.91 -6.84 -8.57
C GLY A 330 3.08 -5.93 -8.20
N ALA A 331 3.49 -5.10 -9.17
CA ALA A 331 4.50 -4.07 -8.96
C ALA A 331 4.07 -2.76 -9.62
N ALA A 332 4.48 -1.64 -9.02
CA ALA A 332 4.37 -0.31 -9.58
C ALA A 332 5.76 0.15 -10.01
N ILE A 333 5.87 0.57 -11.27
CA ILE A 333 7.11 1.08 -11.86
C ILE A 333 6.76 2.40 -12.54
N ILE A 334 7.45 3.47 -12.16
CA ILE A 334 7.36 4.74 -12.86
C ILE A 334 8.36 4.72 -14.02
N ILE A 335 7.90 5.15 -15.20
CA ILE A 335 8.66 5.23 -16.45
C ILE A 335 8.49 6.62 -17.06
N GLY A 336 9.22 6.94 -18.14
CA GLY A 336 9.08 8.23 -18.83
C GLY A 336 9.98 9.33 -18.27
N GLY A 337 11.12 8.95 -17.69
CA GLY A 337 12.12 9.88 -17.18
C GLY A 337 12.31 9.86 -15.67
N GLU A 338 11.61 8.99 -14.97
CA GLU A 338 11.56 8.92 -13.51
C GLU A 338 11.71 7.47 -13.06
N GLU A 339 12.55 7.25 -12.04
CA GLU A 339 12.68 6.04 -11.22
C GLU A 339 13.16 4.73 -11.86
N PHE A 340 12.75 4.36 -13.07
CA PHE A 340 13.20 3.13 -13.73
C PHE A 340 13.97 3.40 -15.03
N GLN A 341 15.24 2.98 -15.07
CA GLN A 341 16.13 3.28 -16.18
C GLN A 341 15.74 2.59 -17.50
N HIS A 342 15.85 3.35 -18.59
CA HIS A 342 15.79 2.88 -19.96
C HIS A 342 16.66 3.80 -20.84
N CYS A 343 17.07 3.36 -22.03
CA CYS A 343 18.01 4.13 -22.86
C CYS A 343 17.46 5.46 -23.40
N PHE A 344 16.14 5.65 -23.42
CA PHE A 344 15.50 6.92 -23.79
C PHE A 344 15.35 7.89 -22.61
N MET A 345 15.74 7.48 -21.39
CA MET A 345 15.67 8.33 -20.20
C MET A 345 16.79 9.37 -20.23
N ARG A 346 16.44 10.64 -20.49
CA ARG A 346 17.36 11.80 -20.39
C ARG A 346 18.70 11.56 -21.12
N ALA A 347 18.66 10.97 -22.31
CA ALA A 347 19.84 10.62 -23.09
C ALA A 347 20.67 11.86 -23.46
N ALA A 348 21.98 11.80 -23.23
CA ALA A 348 22.89 12.91 -23.42
C ALA A 348 23.30 13.10 -24.89
N GLY A 349 23.34 14.35 -25.35
CA GLY A 349 23.87 14.70 -26.67
C GLY A 349 23.00 14.26 -27.85
N VAL A 350 21.71 14.00 -27.62
CA VAL A 350 20.73 13.63 -28.64
C VAL A 350 19.43 14.42 -28.43
N GLU A 351 18.64 14.56 -29.50
CA GLU A 351 17.34 15.26 -29.45
C GLU A 351 16.29 14.48 -28.63
N PRO A 352 15.27 15.16 -28.05
CA PRO A 352 14.19 14.48 -27.35
C PRO A 352 13.52 13.39 -28.20
N GLY A 353 13.31 12.21 -27.62
CA GLY A 353 12.77 11.04 -28.32
C GLY A 353 13.83 10.15 -28.98
N HIS A 354 15.11 10.54 -28.95
CA HIS A 354 16.24 9.75 -29.44
C HIS A 354 17.14 9.26 -28.30
N THR A 355 18.00 8.29 -28.59
CA THR A 355 19.00 7.77 -27.66
C THR A 355 20.37 7.61 -28.32
N ASN A 356 21.44 7.77 -27.53
CA ASN A 356 22.81 7.47 -27.97
C ASN A 356 23.17 5.98 -27.82
N CYS A 357 22.22 5.13 -27.42
CA CYS A 357 22.36 3.68 -27.42
C CYS A 357 21.99 3.10 -28.80
N LEU A 358 22.97 2.62 -29.56
CA LEU A 358 22.76 2.09 -30.92
C LEU A 358 21.71 0.96 -30.99
N ARG A 359 21.63 0.12 -29.95
CA ARG A 359 20.63 -0.96 -29.88
C ARG A 359 19.21 -0.40 -29.76
N CYS A 360 19.00 0.49 -28.80
CA CYS A 360 17.67 1.01 -28.48
C CYS A 360 17.18 2.03 -29.51
N GLU A 361 18.08 2.80 -30.14
CA GLU A 361 17.72 3.74 -31.21
C GLU A 361 17.07 3.01 -32.39
N ALA A 362 17.61 1.85 -32.78
CA ALA A 362 17.06 1.04 -33.87
C ALA A 362 15.68 0.45 -33.55
N LEU A 363 15.34 0.27 -32.27
CA LEU A 363 14.06 -0.28 -31.81
C LEU A 363 12.99 0.81 -31.61
N GLY A 364 13.41 2.03 -31.29
CA GLY A 364 12.53 3.15 -30.99
C GLY A 364 11.98 3.12 -29.56
N ALA A 365 11.52 4.28 -29.10
CA ALA A 365 11.07 4.48 -27.72
C ALA A 365 9.86 3.60 -27.36
N ASP A 366 8.90 3.44 -28.27
CA ASP A 366 7.66 2.68 -28.04
C ASP A 366 7.88 1.18 -27.75
N THR A 367 9.06 0.64 -28.08
CA THR A 367 9.42 -0.76 -27.80
C THR A 367 10.26 -0.90 -26.54
N VAL A 368 11.10 0.10 -26.24
CA VAL A 368 12.12 0.04 -25.17
C VAL A 368 11.59 0.53 -23.82
N VAL A 369 10.64 1.47 -23.85
CA VAL A 369 9.96 2.05 -22.68
C VAL A 369 8.71 1.26 -22.39
#